data_AF-U1T6C9-F1
#
_entry.id   AF-U1T6C9-F1
#
_cell.length_a   1.000
_cell.length_b   1.000
_cell.length_c   1.000
_cell.angle_alpha   90.00
_cell.angle_beta   90.00
_cell.angle_gamma   90.00
#
_symmetry.space_group_name_H-M   'P 1'
#
loop_
_entity.id
_entity.type
_entity.pdbx_description
1 polymer ?
#
loop_
_entity_poly.entity_id
_entity_poly.type
_entity_poly.pdbx_seq_one_letter_code
_entity_poly.pdbx_strand_id
1 'polypeptide(L)'
;MLKTLLRAATLVAALSMTGCVSYTVTGPIGAPLHPASTSSPRSAQVADVTVNATDVNEANKTAISSSLTAQITQYVRTAGYFKQVTEYPVRLSEHDVTLKFNMTSLKGHRAPHPAYVPGALLTLTIWIWVNGPIYVDSFDVAGDLVIVDRDGKELASAKESIKFEHNVGLYSGQYWAPSMGGQQLTKLVAQLLDAATANLAKP
;
A
#
# COMPACT_ATOMS: atom_id res chain seq x y z
N MET A 1 44.83 5.30 17.71
CA MET A 1 43.44 5.82 17.62
C MET A 1 42.96 6.02 16.19
N LEU A 2 43.73 6.64 15.28
CA LEU A 2 43.30 6.85 13.88
C LEU A 2 42.98 5.55 13.11
N LYS A 3 43.79 4.49 13.28
CA LYS A 3 43.52 3.16 12.67
C LYS A 3 42.24 2.50 13.20
N THR A 4 41.91 2.70 14.48
CA THR A 4 40.69 2.16 15.10
C THR A 4 39.45 2.92 14.65
N LEU A 5 39.57 4.25 14.52
CA LEU A 5 38.53 5.11 13.95
C LEU A 5 38.28 4.81 12.46
N LEU A 6 39.33 4.60 11.66
CA LEU A 6 39.18 4.20 10.26
C LEU A 6 38.47 2.85 10.12
N ARG A 7 38.85 1.87 10.95
CA ARG A 7 38.21 0.55 10.98
C ARG A 7 36.73 0.64 11.37
N ALA A 8 36.42 1.43 12.40
CA ALA A 8 35.04 1.67 12.81
C ALA A 8 34.23 2.37 11.70
N ALA A 9 34.80 3.39 11.04
CA ALA A 9 34.16 4.09 9.94
C ALA A 9 33.91 3.16 8.73
N THR A 10 34.87 2.30 8.38
CA THR A 10 34.67 1.30 7.32
C THR A 10 33.61 0.25 7.68
N LEU A 11 33.52 -0.12 8.96
CA LEU A 11 32.55 -1.12 9.42
C LEU A 11 31.13 -0.53 9.41
N VAL A 12 30.97 0.71 9.88
CA VAL A 12 29.71 1.46 9.81
C VAL A 12 29.31 1.73 8.36
N ALA A 13 30.25 2.12 7.49
CA ALA A 13 29.99 2.30 6.07
C ALA A 13 29.55 0.99 5.40
N ALA A 14 30.21 -0.14 5.70
CA ALA A 14 29.84 -1.44 5.15
C ALA A 14 28.44 -1.89 5.62
N LEU A 15 28.12 -1.70 6.90
CA LEU A 15 26.78 -2.00 7.46
C LEU A 15 25.68 -1.11 6.88
N SER A 16 25.99 0.15 6.56
CA SER A 16 25.02 1.07 5.94
C SER A 16 24.69 0.70 4.48
N MET A 17 25.59 -0.02 3.79
CA MET A 17 25.36 -0.47 2.41
C MET A 17 24.53 -1.77 2.34
N THR A 18 24.39 -2.51 3.43
CA THR A 18 23.56 -3.73 3.53
C THR A 18 22.16 -3.43 4.06
N GLY A 19 21.54 -2.35 3.55
CA GLY A 19 20.21 -1.89 3.97
C GLY A 19 19.09 -2.82 3.50
N CYS A 20 18.93 -3.97 4.13
CA CYS A 20 17.70 -4.74 4.07
C CYS A 20 16.69 -4.08 5.02
N VAL A 21 15.62 -3.49 4.48
CA VAL A 21 14.61 -2.81 5.29
C VAL A 21 13.25 -3.42 4.98
N SER A 22 12.62 -4.00 5.99
CA SER A 22 11.22 -4.40 5.94
C SER A 22 10.37 -3.36 6.67
N TYR A 23 9.22 -3.02 6.10
CA TYR A 23 8.31 -2.04 6.66
C TYR A 23 6.86 -2.39 6.31
N THR A 24 5.93 -1.79 7.04
CA THR A 24 4.49 -1.91 6.78
C THR A 24 4.05 -0.84 5.78
N VAL A 25 3.39 -1.24 4.71
CA VAL A 25 2.82 -0.32 3.71
C VAL A 25 1.59 0.36 4.31
N THR A 26 1.66 1.68 4.47
CA THR A 26 0.60 2.48 5.13
C THR A 26 0.12 3.68 4.31
N GLY A 27 0.67 3.87 3.11
CA GLY A 27 0.30 4.95 2.20
C GLY A 27 1.42 6.00 2.03
N PRO A 28 1.11 7.17 1.45
CA PRO A 28 -0.25 7.68 1.20
C PRO A 28 -0.99 6.97 0.06
N ILE A 29 -2.30 6.81 0.19
CA ILE A 29 -3.20 6.52 -0.92
C ILE A 29 -3.33 7.79 -1.76
N GLY A 30 -2.96 7.68 -3.02
CA GLY A 30 -2.96 8.78 -3.98
C GLY A 30 -4.36 9.12 -4.50
N ALA A 31 -4.39 10.03 -5.47
CA ALA A 31 -5.62 10.35 -6.20
C ALA A 31 -6.18 9.12 -6.93
N PRO A 32 -7.50 9.10 -7.25
CA PRO A 32 -8.12 8.04 -8.03
C PRO A 32 -7.36 7.76 -9.34
N LEU A 33 -7.09 6.48 -9.62
CA LEU A 33 -6.36 6.06 -10.82
C LEU A 33 -7.17 6.32 -12.09
N HIS A 34 -8.48 6.18 -11.95
CA HIS A 34 -9.48 6.52 -12.96
C HIS A 34 -10.78 6.89 -12.23
N PRO A 35 -11.66 7.70 -12.85
CA PRO A 35 -13.03 7.84 -12.40
C PRO A 35 -13.73 6.46 -12.37
N ALA A 36 -14.71 6.29 -11.48
CA ALA A 36 -15.56 5.10 -11.50
C ALA A 36 -16.26 4.96 -12.86
N SER A 37 -16.19 3.78 -13.46
CA SER A 37 -16.84 3.48 -14.74
C SER A 37 -18.37 3.48 -14.62
N THR A 38 -18.87 3.11 -13.44
CA THR A 38 -20.28 3.14 -13.06
C THR A 38 -20.43 3.75 -11.67
N SER A 39 -21.39 4.66 -11.52
CA SER A 39 -21.71 5.28 -10.23
C SER A 39 -23.00 4.70 -9.69
N SER A 40 -22.99 4.24 -8.44
CA SER A 40 -24.18 3.75 -7.74
C SER A 40 -24.99 4.93 -7.20
N PRO A 41 -26.33 4.93 -7.34
CA PRO A 41 -27.18 5.98 -6.76
C PRO A 41 -27.26 5.91 -5.22
N ARG A 42 -26.75 4.83 -4.62
CA ARG A 42 -26.69 4.60 -3.17
C ARG A 42 -25.64 5.49 -2.51
N SER A 43 -25.86 5.83 -1.25
CA SER A 43 -24.78 6.41 -0.42
C SER A 43 -23.91 5.30 0.12
N ALA A 44 -22.61 5.57 0.28
CA ALA A 44 -21.70 4.65 0.94
C ALA A 44 -21.17 5.24 2.25
N GLN A 45 -21.10 4.42 3.28
CA GLN A 45 -20.35 4.71 4.50
C GLN A 45 -19.13 3.80 4.54
N VAL A 46 -17.95 4.37 4.78
CA VAL A 46 -16.74 3.56 5.01
C VAL A 46 -16.68 3.19 6.48
N ALA A 47 -16.70 1.89 6.78
CA ALA A 47 -16.45 1.40 8.13
C ALA A 47 -14.95 1.45 8.45
N ASP A 48 -14.61 1.37 9.74
CA ASP A 48 -13.21 1.27 10.16
C ASP A 48 -12.53 0.09 9.46
N VAL A 49 -11.38 0.38 8.86
CA VAL A 49 -10.60 -0.61 8.10
C VAL A 49 -10.02 -1.62 9.07
N THR A 50 -10.34 -2.90 8.89
CA THR A 50 -9.74 -3.96 9.70
C THR A 50 -8.36 -4.30 9.16
N VAL A 51 -7.38 -4.47 10.06
CA VAL A 51 -6.01 -4.87 9.69
C VAL A 51 -5.73 -6.26 10.27
N ASN A 52 -5.92 -7.28 9.44
CA ASN A 52 -5.67 -8.69 9.78
C ASN A 52 -4.31 -9.21 9.29
N ALA A 53 -3.42 -8.32 8.83
CA ALA A 53 -2.07 -8.68 8.45
C ALA A 53 -1.28 -9.25 9.65
N THR A 54 -0.75 -10.46 9.49
CA THR A 54 -0.03 -11.21 10.53
C THR A 54 1.25 -10.55 11.01
N ASP A 55 1.85 -9.73 10.14
CA ASP A 55 3.15 -9.11 10.36
C ASP A 55 3.05 -7.70 10.95
N VAL A 56 1.84 -7.26 11.28
CA VAL A 56 1.57 -5.98 11.94
C VAL A 56 1.31 -6.21 13.41
N ASN A 57 2.12 -5.58 14.27
CA ASN A 57 1.92 -5.61 15.72
C ASN A 57 0.54 -5.02 16.09
N GLU A 58 -0.17 -5.65 17.03
CA GLU A 58 -1.44 -5.19 17.61
C GLU A 58 -1.42 -3.71 18.00
N ALA A 59 -0.32 -3.24 18.60
CA ALA A 59 -0.18 -1.83 18.99
C ALA A 59 -0.28 -0.86 17.81
N ASN A 60 0.13 -1.28 16.61
CA ASN A 60 0.12 -0.47 15.40
C ASN A 60 -1.16 -0.66 14.58
N LYS A 61 -1.90 -1.76 14.77
CA LYS A 61 -3.10 -2.06 13.99
C LYS A 61 -4.15 -0.96 14.08
N THR A 62 -4.39 -0.43 15.28
CA THR A 62 -5.36 0.65 15.48
C THR A 62 -4.95 1.95 14.78
N ALA A 63 -3.67 2.32 14.87
CA ALA A 63 -3.17 3.53 14.22
C ALA A 63 -3.20 3.40 12.68
N ILE A 64 -2.83 2.23 12.16
CA ILE A 64 -2.88 1.93 10.73
C ILE A 64 -4.33 1.89 10.25
N SER A 65 -5.22 1.24 11.00
CA SER A 65 -6.66 1.20 10.73
C SER A 65 -7.22 2.60 10.59
N SER A 66 -7.04 3.46 11.60
CA SER A 66 -7.54 4.85 11.57
C SER A 66 -6.98 5.65 10.39
N SER A 67 -5.68 5.52 10.13
CA SER A 67 -5.03 6.18 8.99
C SER A 67 -5.58 5.71 7.64
N LEU A 68 -5.74 4.40 7.46
CA LEU A 68 -6.30 3.82 6.24
C LEU A 68 -7.78 4.17 6.07
N THR A 69 -8.57 4.18 7.15
CA THR A 69 -9.98 4.60 7.11
C THR A 69 -10.09 6.02 6.56
N ALA A 70 -9.29 6.97 7.08
CA ALA A 70 -9.31 8.35 6.61
C ALA A 70 -8.92 8.47 5.14
N GLN A 71 -7.84 7.80 4.73
CA GLN A 71 -7.34 7.82 3.36
C GLN A 71 -8.31 7.17 2.36
N ILE A 72 -8.89 6.01 2.70
CA ILE A 72 -9.87 5.32 1.85
C ILE A 72 -11.17 6.10 1.76
N THR A 73 -11.65 6.70 2.86
CA THR A 73 -12.84 7.56 2.85
C THR A 73 -12.65 8.72 1.86
N GLN A 74 -11.48 9.37 1.89
CA GLN A 74 -11.15 10.42 0.95
C GLN A 74 -11.04 9.91 -0.50
N TYR A 75 -10.49 8.71 -0.70
CA TYR A 75 -10.42 8.09 -2.02
C TYR A 75 -11.81 7.80 -2.59
N VAL A 76 -12.69 7.13 -1.84
CA VAL A 76 -14.05 6.80 -2.28
C VAL A 76 -14.86 8.05 -2.56
N ARG A 77 -14.71 9.09 -1.74
CA ARG A 77 -15.36 10.41 -1.94
C ARG A 77 -14.96 11.06 -3.26
N THR A 78 -13.70 10.93 -3.66
CA THR A 78 -13.17 11.59 -4.87
C THR A 78 -13.29 10.73 -6.14
N ALA A 79 -13.33 9.40 -6.02
CA ALA A 79 -13.37 8.48 -7.14
C ALA A 79 -14.75 8.35 -7.82
N GLY A 80 -15.84 8.71 -7.13
CA GLY A 80 -17.19 8.80 -7.72
C GLY A 80 -17.97 7.49 -7.83
N TYR A 81 -17.56 6.43 -7.11
CA TYR A 81 -18.25 5.13 -7.10
C TYR A 81 -19.69 5.18 -6.53
N PHE A 82 -19.96 6.14 -5.64
CA PHE A 82 -21.24 6.31 -4.97
C PHE A 82 -21.70 7.76 -5.06
N LYS A 83 -23.01 7.99 -5.06
CA LYS A 83 -23.62 9.33 -5.13
C LYS A 83 -23.08 10.26 -4.04
N GLN A 84 -22.94 9.74 -2.82
CA GLN A 84 -22.38 10.45 -1.70
C GLN A 84 -21.67 9.48 -0.75
N VAL A 85 -20.66 9.98 -0.04
CA VAL A 85 -19.96 9.24 1.01
C VAL A 85 -20.28 9.88 2.34
N THR A 86 -20.94 9.15 3.23
CA THR A 86 -21.25 9.59 4.59
C THR A 86 -20.19 9.09 5.56
N GLU A 87 -19.84 9.92 6.54
CA GLU A 87 -18.92 9.51 7.62
C GLU A 87 -19.74 8.95 8.79
N TYR A 88 -19.17 7.99 9.51
CA TYR A 88 -19.73 7.50 10.76
C TYR A 88 -19.77 8.63 11.81
N PRO A 89 -20.80 8.76 12.68
CA PRO A 89 -21.96 7.89 12.90
C PRO A 89 -23.27 8.42 12.29
N VAL A 90 -23.42 8.39 10.96
CA VAL A 90 -24.72 8.67 10.31
C VAL A 90 -25.54 7.38 10.18
N ARG A 91 -26.85 7.44 10.45
CA ARG A 91 -27.78 6.31 10.21
C ARG A 91 -27.93 6.08 8.71
N LEU A 92 -27.70 4.84 8.28
CA LEU A 92 -27.88 4.41 6.90
C LEU A 92 -29.37 4.43 6.52
N SER A 93 -29.69 5.05 5.39
CA SER A 93 -31.01 5.00 4.76
C SER A 93 -31.27 3.61 4.18
N GLU A 94 -32.49 3.36 3.70
CA GLU A 94 -32.94 2.04 3.21
C GLU A 94 -32.11 1.47 2.03
N HIS A 95 -31.38 2.31 1.31
CA HIS A 95 -30.52 1.89 0.20
C HIS A 95 -29.04 2.23 0.42
N ASP A 96 -28.66 2.70 1.59
CA ASP A 96 -27.28 3.07 1.87
C ASP A 96 -26.46 1.82 2.23
N VAL A 97 -25.21 1.77 1.77
CA VAL A 97 -24.34 0.62 1.95
C VAL A 97 -23.16 0.96 2.85
N THR A 98 -22.68 -0.04 3.57
CA THR A 98 -21.42 0.06 4.33
C THR A 98 -20.31 -0.68 3.60
N LEU A 99 -19.18 -0.01 3.38
CA LEU A 99 -17.96 -0.56 2.81
C LEU A 99 -17.06 -1.04 3.94
N LYS A 100 -16.83 -2.34 4.03
CA LYS A 100 -15.94 -2.97 5.02
C LYS A 100 -14.67 -3.43 4.33
N PHE A 101 -13.58 -2.71 4.57
CA PHE A 101 -12.26 -3.09 4.08
C PHE A 101 -11.52 -3.92 5.13
N ASN A 102 -10.84 -4.97 4.67
CA ASN A 102 -9.97 -5.80 5.49
C ASN A 102 -8.61 -5.94 4.80
N MET A 103 -7.56 -5.41 5.40
CA MET A 103 -6.19 -5.54 4.89
C MET A 103 -5.52 -6.78 5.47
N THR A 104 -5.20 -7.73 4.61
CA THR A 104 -4.64 -9.05 4.98
C THR A 104 -3.13 -9.14 4.78
N SER A 105 -2.55 -8.29 3.93
CA SER A 105 -1.10 -8.17 3.76
C SER A 105 -0.74 -6.72 3.48
N LEU A 106 0.29 -6.20 4.15
CA LEU A 106 0.78 -4.83 4.04
C LEU A 106 2.31 -4.81 4.11
N LYS A 107 2.99 -5.63 3.31
CA LYS A 107 4.45 -5.80 3.37
C LYS A 107 5.15 -4.96 2.32
N GLY A 108 6.17 -4.22 2.76
CA GLY A 108 7.17 -3.60 1.91
C GLY A 108 8.55 -4.09 2.35
N HIS A 109 9.39 -4.42 1.37
CA HIS A 109 10.74 -4.89 1.62
C HIS A 109 11.69 -4.29 0.59
N ARG A 110 12.83 -3.80 1.05
CA ARG A 110 13.95 -3.37 0.20
C ARG A 110 15.15 -4.24 0.53
N ALA A 111 15.73 -4.88 -0.48
CA ALA A 111 16.96 -5.67 -0.34
C ALA A 111 17.95 -5.34 -1.46
N PRO A 112 19.26 -5.51 -1.24
CA PRO A 112 20.25 -5.40 -2.30
C PRO A 112 19.91 -6.34 -3.46
N HIS A 113 20.04 -5.86 -4.70
CA HIS A 113 19.77 -6.67 -5.88
C HIS A 113 20.69 -7.91 -5.88
N PRO A 114 20.22 -9.14 -6.16
CA PRO A 114 21.03 -10.35 -6.03
C PRO A 114 22.23 -10.39 -6.98
N ALA A 115 22.11 -9.75 -8.16
CA ALA A 115 23.23 -9.58 -9.09
C ALA A 115 24.24 -8.50 -8.66
N TYR A 116 23.90 -7.68 -7.66
CA TYR A 116 24.81 -6.71 -7.07
C TYR A 116 25.60 -7.40 -5.95
N VAL A 117 26.92 -7.47 -6.10
CA VAL A 117 27.84 -8.01 -5.09
C VAL A 117 28.48 -6.84 -4.34
N PRO A 118 28.07 -6.56 -3.08
CA PRO A 118 28.69 -5.51 -2.29
C PRO A 118 30.18 -5.81 -2.11
N GLY A 119 31.06 -4.92 -2.59
CA GLY A 119 32.51 -5.02 -2.39
C GLY A 119 33.35 -5.31 -3.64
N ALA A 120 32.75 -5.65 -4.77
CA ALA A 120 33.48 -5.69 -6.04
C ALA A 120 33.58 -4.26 -6.61
N LEU A 121 34.73 -3.60 -6.42
CA LEU A 121 34.98 -2.22 -6.89
C LEU A 121 34.67 -2.04 -8.38
N LEU A 122 34.92 -3.08 -9.20
CA LEU A 122 34.74 -3.01 -10.64
C LEU A 122 33.25 -3.12 -11.04
N THR A 123 32.46 -3.94 -10.34
CA THR A 123 31.00 -3.96 -10.53
C THR A 123 30.38 -2.69 -9.97
N LEU A 124 30.81 -2.21 -8.79
CA LEU A 124 30.38 -0.93 -8.22
C LEU A 124 30.55 0.21 -9.22
N THR A 125 31.73 0.31 -9.85
CA THR A 125 32.03 1.45 -10.73
C THR A 125 31.22 1.39 -12.02
N ILE A 126 31.29 0.31 -12.80
CA ILE A 126 30.60 0.27 -14.09
C ILE A 126 29.07 0.27 -13.92
N TRP A 127 28.55 -0.46 -12.93
CA TRP A 127 27.11 -0.61 -12.69
C TRP A 127 26.46 0.68 -12.20
N ILE A 128 27.14 1.45 -11.35
CA ILE A 128 26.63 2.75 -10.91
C ILE A 128 26.56 3.72 -12.09
N TRP A 129 27.60 3.78 -12.94
CA TRP A 129 27.65 4.74 -14.04
C TRP A 129 26.55 4.51 -15.10
N VAL A 130 26.10 3.27 -15.30
CA VAL A 130 24.99 2.95 -16.23
C VAL A 130 23.62 2.88 -15.55
N ASN A 131 23.49 3.35 -14.31
CA ASN A 131 22.26 3.25 -13.50
C ASN A 131 21.75 1.82 -13.30
N GLY A 132 22.65 0.85 -13.15
CA GLY A 132 22.28 -0.53 -12.86
C GLY A 132 21.52 -0.65 -11.53
N PRO A 133 20.60 -1.63 -11.40
CA PRO A 133 19.80 -1.80 -10.20
C PRO A 133 20.65 -2.29 -9.02
N ILE A 134 20.57 -1.57 -7.91
CA ILE A 134 21.32 -1.85 -6.68
C ILE A 134 20.41 -2.37 -5.57
N TYR A 135 19.12 -2.04 -5.62
CA TYR A 135 18.10 -2.58 -4.73
C TYR A 135 16.94 -3.17 -5.52
N VAL A 136 16.23 -4.10 -4.89
CA VAL A 136 14.92 -4.59 -5.30
C VAL A 136 13.94 -4.19 -4.20
N ASP A 137 12.92 -3.43 -4.57
CA ASP A 137 11.77 -3.13 -3.73
C ASP A 137 10.66 -4.13 -4.03
N SER A 138 10.35 -5.00 -3.07
CA SER A 138 9.27 -5.97 -3.14
C SER A 138 8.10 -5.52 -2.26
N PHE A 139 6.90 -5.54 -2.82
CA PHE A 139 5.66 -5.18 -2.16
C PHE A 139 4.68 -6.34 -2.24
N ASP A 140 4.06 -6.67 -1.12
CA ASP A 140 2.95 -7.63 -1.02
C ASP A 140 1.83 -6.94 -0.26
N VAL A 141 0.79 -6.52 -1.00
CA VAL A 141 -0.35 -5.78 -0.47
C VAL A 141 -1.61 -6.52 -0.87
N ALA A 142 -2.40 -6.93 0.11
CA ALA A 142 -3.61 -7.72 -0.11
C ALA A 142 -4.73 -7.28 0.82
N GLY A 143 -5.96 -7.38 0.32
CA GLY A 143 -7.13 -7.03 1.09
C GLY A 143 -8.42 -7.54 0.48
N ASP A 144 -9.47 -7.38 1.26
CA ASP A 144 -10.83 -7.74 0.92
C ASP A 144 -11.73 -6.51 1.11
N LEU A 145 -12.75 -6.37 0.27
CA LEU A 145 -13.82 -5.39 0.41
C LEU A 145 -15.13 -6.15 0.42
N VAL A 146 -15.96 -5.89 1.42
CA VAL A 146 -17.34 -6.37 1.50
C VAL A 146 -18.27 -5.17 1.56
N ILE A 147 -19.23 -5.11 0.63
CA ILE A 147 -20.32 -4.14 0.61
C ILE A 147 -21.51 -4.79 1.30
N VAL A 148 -21.94 -4.21 2.41
CA VAL A 148 -23.11 -4.70 3.16
C VAL A 148 -24.24 -3.68 3.14
N ASP A 149 -25.46 -4.18 3.19
CA ASP A 149 -26.66 -3.37 3.41
C ASP A 149 -26.75 -2.91 4.89
N ARG A 150 -27.71 -2.03 5.19
CA ARG A 150 -28.06 -1.59 6.55
C ARG A 150 -28.28 -2.75 7.52
N ASP A 151 -28.90 -3.83 7.05
CA ASP A 151 -29.22 -5.01 7.86
C ASP A 151 -28.00 -5.97 8.00
N GLY A 152 -26.83 -5.58 7.49
CA GLY A 152 -25.59 -6.35 7.55
C GLY A 152 -25.50 -7.47 6.51
N LYS A 153 -26.48 -7.57 5.60
CA LYS A 153 -26.47 -8.54 4.50
C LYS A 153 -25.40 -8.15 3.47
N GLU A 154 -24.56 -9.12 3.10
CA GLU A 154 -23.59 -8.95 2.03
C GLU A 154 -24.30 -8.79 0.67
N LEU A 155 -23.96 -7.70 -0.03
CA LEU A 155 -24.47 -7.37 -1.36
C LEU A 155 -23.43 -7.67 -2.44
N ALA A 156 -22.16 -7.43 -2.14
CA ALA A 156 -21.04 -7.74 -3.01
C ALA A 156 -19.75 -7.87 -2.20
N SER A 157 -18.80 -8.64 -2.70
CA SER A 157 -17.46 -8.71 -2.16
C SER A 157 -16.41 -8.79 -3.27
N ALA A 158 -15.21 -8.35 -2.94
CA ALA A 158 -14.04 -8.44 -3.77
C ALA A 158 -12.83 -8.77 -2.91
N LYS A 159 -11.89 -9.52 -3.48
CA LYS A 159 -10.63 -9.87 -2.85
C LYS A 159 -9.52 -9.72 -3.86
N GLU A 160 -8.48 -8.98 -3.48
CA GLU A 160 -7.38 -8.67 -4.38
C GLU A 160 -6.04 -8.75 -3.66
N SER A 161 -5.00 -9.09 -4.43
CA SER A 161 -3.63 -9.16 -3.94
C SER A 161 -2.68 -8.70 -5.02
N ILE A 162 -1.81 -7.75 -4.66
CA ILE A 162 -0.79 -7.19 -5.53
C ILE A 162 0.56 -7.58 -4.97
N LYS A 163 1.29 -8.36 -5.77
CA LYS A 163 2.71 -8.61 -5.59
C LYS A 163 3.46 -7.85 -6.66
N PHE A 164 4.41 -7.03 -6.25
CA PHE A 164 5.16 -6.19 -7.17
C PHE A 164 6.60 -6.06 -6.74
N GLU A 165 7.52 -6.28 -7.69
CA GLU A 165 8.94 -6.08 -7.47
C GLU A 165 9.46 -5.02 -8.44
N HIS A 166 10.29 -4.12 -7.93
CA HIS A 166 10.86 -3.04 -8.71
C HIS A 166 12.34 -2.86 -8.43
N ASN A 167 13.10 -2.83 -9.52
CA ASN A 167 14.53 -2.63 -9.51
C ASN A 167 14.87 -1.14 -9.38
N VAL A 168 15.64 -0.79 -8.36
CA VAL A 168 16.00 0.58 -7.99
C VAL A 168 17.50 0.79 -8.22
N GLY A 169 17.85 1.64 -9.18
CA GLY A 169 19.22 2.10 -9.44
C GLY A 169 19.58 3.36 -8.63
N LEU A 170 20.86 3.75 -8.60
CA LEU A 170 21.33 4.91 -7.82
C LEU A 170 20.71 6.24 -8.25
N TYR A 171 20.46 6.40 -9.56
CA TYR A 171 19.89 7.62 -10.12
C TYR A 171 18.36 7.55 -10.22
N SER A 172 17.71 6.49 -9.72
CA SER A 172 16.26 6.47 -9.66
C SER A 172 15.76 7.41 -8.58
N GLY A 173 14.62 8.07 -8.81
CA GLY A 173 13.99 8.90 -7.79
C GLY A 173 13.63 8.10 -6.53
N GLN A 174 13.33 6.81 -6.69
CA GLN A 174 12.95 5.88 -5.64
C GLN A 174 14.12 5.46 -4.73
N TYR A 175 15.36 5.69 -5.17
CA TYR A 175 16.53 5.54 -4.32
C TYR A 175 16.52 6.56 -3.18
N TRP A 176 16.29 7.83 -3.52
CA TRP A 176 16.29 8.96 -2.58
C TRP A 176 14.93 9.18 -1.89
N ALA A 177 13.84 8.81 -2.55
CA ALA A 177 12.48 8.94 -2.04
C ALA A 177 11.68 7.65 -2.30
N PRO A 178 11.80 6.63 -1.40
CA PRO A 178 11.05 5.39 -1.55
C PRO A 178 9.55 5.68 -1.56
N SER A 179 8.81 5.09 -2.51
CA SER A 179 7.35 5.29 -2.60
C SER A 179 6.57 4.61 -1.47
N MET A 180 7.26 3.84 -0.61
CA MET A 180 6.73 3.15 0.57
C MET A 180 5.44 2.34 0.31
N GLY A 181 5.21 1.91 -0.93
CA GLY A 181 4.06 1.10 -1.32
C GLY A 181 2.75 1.87 -1.53
N GLY A 182 2.76 3.22 -1.48
CA GLY A 182 1.55 4.03 -1.64
C GLY A 182 0.83 3.82 -2.98
N GLN A 183 1.59 3.64 -4.06
CA GLN A 183 1.01 3.34 -5.38
C GLN A 183 0.33 1.97 -5.41
N GLN A 184 0.94 0.95 -4.80
CA GLN A 184 0.42 -0.41 -4.72
C GLN A 184 -0.85 -0.44 -3.87
N LEU A 185 -0.86 0.28 -2.74
CA LEU A 185 -2.04 0.43 -1.90
C LEU A 185 -3.18 1.15 -2.65
N THR A 186 -2.87 2.22 -3.39
CA THR A 186 -3.84 2.94 -4.22
C THR A 186 -4.44 2.02 -5.29
N LYS A 187 -3.60 1.22 -5.95
CA LYS A 187 -4.03 0.24 -6.94
C LYS A 187 -4.90 -0.86 -6.34
N LEU A 188 -4.55 -1.37 -5.15
CA LEU A 188 -5.35 -2.37 -4.46
C LEU A 188 -6.76 -1.83 -4.17
N VAL A 189 -6.85 -0.61 -3.60
CA VAL A 189 -8.13 0.01 -3.27
C VAL A 189 -8.98 0.25 -4.53
N ALA A 190 -8.37 0.70 -5.63
CA ALA A 190 -9.06 0.86 -6.91
C ALA A 190 -9.64 -0.48 -7.41
N GLN A 191 -8.82 -1.53 -7.45
CA GLN A 191 -9.24 -2.86 -7.93
C GLN A 191 -10.34 -3.47 -7.05
N LEU A 192 -10.24 -3.33 -5.74
CA LEU A 192 -11.28 -3.78 -4.80
C LEU A 192 -12.60 -3.05 -5.05
N LEU A 193 -12.56 -1.73 -5.21
CA LEU A 193 -13.76 -0.92 -5.47
C LEU A 193 -14.37 -1.25 -6.84
N ASP A 194 -13.56 -1.35 -7.89
CA ASP A 194 -14.03 -1.71 -9.23
C ASP A 194 -14.72 -3.08 -9.24
N ALA A 195 -14.07 -4.09 -8.66
CA ALA A 195 -14.61 -5.44 -8.62
C ALA A 195 -15.90 -5.52 -7.76
N ALA A 196 -15.90 -4.91 -6.58
CA ALA A 196 -17.04 -4.95 -5.69
C ALA A 196 -18.24 -4.16 -6.24
N THR A 197 -17.99 -3.00 -6.87
CA THR A 197 -19.07 -2.18 -7.46
C THR A 197 -19.60 -2.77 -8.76
N ALA A 198 -18.78 -3.44 -9.56
CA ALA A 198 -19.24 -4.19 -10.74
C ALA A 198 -20.18 -5.35 -10.36
N ASN A 199 -19.91 -6.02 -9.23
CA ASN A 199 -20.75 -7.10 -8.70
C ASN A 199 -21.94 -6.60 -7.86
N LEU A 200 -22.02 -5.30 -7.59
CA LEU A 200 -23.13 -4.71 -6.85
C LEU A 200 -24.38 -4.74 -7.72
N ALA A 201 -25.40 -5.50 -7.30
CA ALA A 201 -26.66 -5.56 -8.01
C ALA A 201 -27.24 -4.16 -8.24
N LYS A 202 -27.62 -3.88 -9.49
CA LYS A 202 -28.33 -2.64 -9.85
C LYS A 202 -29.60 -2.54 -8.99
N PRO A 203 -29.90 -1.34 -8.45
CA PRO A 203 -31.08 -1.11 -7.63
C PRO A 203 -32.37 -1.39 -8.39
#